data_AF-L5NH23-F1
#
_entry.id   AF-L5NH23-F1
#
_cell.length_a   1.000
_cell.length_b   1.000
_cell.length_c   1.000
_cell.angle_alpha   90.00
_cell.angle_beta   90.00
_cell.angle_gamma   90.00
#
_symmetry.space_group_name_H-M   'P 1'
#
loop_
_entity.id
_entity.type
_entity.pdbx_description
1 polymer ?
#
loop_
_entity_poly.entity_id
_entity_poly.type
_entity_poly.pdbx_seq_one_letter_code
_entity_poly.pdbx_strand_id
1 'polypeptide(L)' 'MTGEAELESELDREADAEADPSTETDEEDPTAHLKDLEDGAGCTEIWSHLSESREE' A
#
# COMPACT_ATOMS: atom_id res chain seq x y z
N MET A 1 18.97 -23.78 -19.07
CA MET A 1 20.20 -23.00 -19.24
C MET A 1 19.78 -21.53 -19.28
N THR A 2 20.15 -20.81 -18.22
CA THR A 2 19.94 -19.38 -17.93
C THR A 2 18.48 -18.89 -17.98
N GLY A 3 17.74 -19.20 -16.92
CA GLY A 3 16.55 -18.43 -16.54
C GLY A 3 16.56 -18.05 -15.05
N GLU A 4 17.37 -18.75 -14.25
CA GLU A 4 17.47 -18.54 -12.81
C GLU A 4 18.39 -17.35 -12.45
N ALA A 5 19.45 -17.10 -13.24
CA ALA A 5 20.38 -16.00 -12.98
C ALA A 5 19.86 -14.60 -13.40
N GLU A 6 18.85 -14.55 -14.28
CA GLU A 6 18.24 -13.28 -14.71
C GLU A 6 17.22 -12.78 -13.68
N LEU A 7 16.56 -13.71 -12.96
CA LEU A 7 15.60 -13.43 -11.89
C LEU A 7 16.26 -12.88 -10.61
N GLU A 8 17.53 -13.22 -10.36
CA GLU A 8 18.26 -12.70 -9.19
C GLU A 8 18.69 -11.23 -9.39
N SER A 9 18.77 -10.75 -10.64
CA SER A 9 19.19 -9.38 -10.95
C SER A 9 18.04 -8.35 -10.92
N GLU A 10 16.80 -8.78 -11.12
CA GLU A 10 15.62 -7.93 -11.02
C GLU A 10 15.30 -7.56 -9.57
N LEU A 11 15.51 -8.50 -8.63
CA LEU A 11 15.25 -8.34 -7.20
C LEU A 11 16.14 -7.29 -6.50
N ASP A 12 17.37 -7.08 -7.00
CA ASP A 12 18.32 -6.09 -6.43
C ASP A 12 17.96 -4.64 -6.83
N ARG A 13 17.22 -4.46 -7.95
CA ARG A 13 16.81 -3.14 -8.45
C ARG A 13 15.56 -2.59 -7.76
N GLU A 14 14.74 -3.46 -7.19
CA GLU A 14 13.45 -3.13 -6.55
C GLU A 14 13.56 -2.86 -5.03
N ALA A 15 14.75 -3.05 -4.46
CA ALA A 15 15.04 -2.67 -3.07
C ALA A 15 15.32 -1.17 -2.87
N ASP A 16 15.44 -0.39 -3.95
CA ASP A 16 15.61 1.08 -3.95
C ASP A 16 14.26 1.78 -4.18
N ALA A 17 13.17 1.22 -3.65
CA ALA A 17 11.94 1.97 -3.45
C ALA A 17 12.14 2.84 -2.21
N GLU A 18 12.80 3.98 -2.43
CA GLU A 18 13.01 5.07 -1.48
C GLU A 18 11.79 5.21 -0.56
N ALA A 19 11.94 4.77 0.70
CA ALA A 19 10.93 5.01 1.72
C ALA A 19 10.86 6.52 1.92
N ASP A 20 9.83 7.15 1.34
CA ASP A 20 9.57 8.57 1.43
C ASP A 20 9.60 9.01 2.91
N PRO A 21 10.63 9.76 3.36
CA PRO A 21 10.73 10.21 4.76
C PRO A 21 9.69 11.29 5.08
N SER A 22 8.84 11.63 4.11
CA SER A 22 7.76 12.63 4.19
C SER A 22 6.49 12.09 4.83
N THR A 23 6.48 10.86 5.37
CA THR A 23 5.43 10.46 6.31
C THR A 23 5.73 11.10 7.66
N GLU A 24 5.61 12.43 7.73
CA GLU A 24 5.25 13.07 9.00
C GLU A 24 3.91 12.43 9.38
N THR A 25 3.97 11.39 10.22
CA THR A 25 2.79 10.84 10.88
C THR A 25 2.25 11.97 11.75
N ASP A 26 1.40 12.79 11.14
CA ASP A 26 0.36 13.54 11.82
C ASP A 26 -0.14 12.64 12.95
N GLU A 27 -0.16 13.13 14.19
CA GLU A 27 -0.53 12.33 15.38
C GLU A 27 -1.98 11.78 15.30
N GLU A 28 -2.66 12.06 14.19
CA GLU A 28 -3.92 11.47 13.79
C GLU A 28 -3.80 9.96 13.57
N ASP A 29 -4.83 9.24 14.02
CA ASP A 29 -4.97 7.81 13.82
C ASP A 29 -4.75 7.45 12.34
N PRO A 30 -3.81 6.56 12.01
CA PRO A 30 -3.61 6.10 10.63
C PRO A 30 -4.80 5.25 10.13
N THR A 31 -5.81 5.02 10.97
CA THR A 31 -7.06 4.35 10.63
C THR A 31 -8.25 5.31 10.55
N ALA A 32 -8.03 6.63 10.71
CA ALA A 32 -9.12 7.62 10.74
C ALA A 32 -10.00 7.58 9.49
N HIS A 33 -9.40 7.37 8.31
CA HIS A 33 -10.09 7.21 7.03
C HIS A 33 -10.79 5.85 6.87
N LEU A 34 -10.59 4.92 7.80
CA LEU A 34 -11.30 3.64 7.87
C LEU A 34 -12.37 3.64 8.97
N LYS A 35 -12.54 4.74 9.73
CA LYS A 35 -13.54 4.84 10.82
C LYS A 35 -14.99 4.81 10.32
N ASP A 36 -15.21 5.02 9.02
CA ASP A 36 -16.52 4.89 8.38
C ASP A 36 -16.87 3.42 8.06
N LEU A 37 -15.89 2.52 8.11
CA LEU A 37 -16.07 1.09 7.83
C LEU A 37 -16.47 0.32 9.10
N GLU A 38 -17.27 -0.73 8.92
CA GLU A 38 -17.64 -1.65 10.00
C GLU A 38 -16.42 -2.46 10.48
N ASP A 39 -16.34 -2.69 11.80
CA ASP A 39 -15.34 -3.58 12.39
C ASP A 39 -15.41 -4.98 11.77
N GLY A 40 -14.37 -5.35 11.01
CA GLY A 40 -14.33 -6.62 10.29
C GLY A 40 -14.62 -6.52 8.79
N ALA A 41 -14.73 -5.31 8.23
CA ALA A 41 -14.77 -5.09 6.78
C ALA A 41 -13.63 -5.84 6.07
N GLY A 42 -13.98 -6.60 5.03
CA GLY A 42 -13.03 -7.36 4.25
C GLY A 42 -12.19 -6.50 3.31
N CYS A 43 -11.12 -7.08 2.77
CA CYS A 43 -10.21 -6.39 1.84
C CYS A 43 -10.94 -5.79 0.62
N THR A 44 -11.97 -6.47 0.11
CA THR A 44 -12.79 -5.99 -1.01
C THR A 44 -13.64 -4.79 -0.64
N GLU A 45 -14.20 -4.75 0.56
CA GLU A 45 -15.08 -3.65 1.02
C GLU A 45 -14.27 -2.38 1.27
N ILE A 46 -13.09 -2.51 1.87
CA ILE A 46 -12.12 -1.40 2.05
C ILE A 46 -11.76 -0.80 0.68
N TRP A 47 -11.48 -1.64 -0.31
CA TRP A 47 -11.09 -1.19 -1.64
C TRP A 47 -12.20 -0.44 -2.39
N SER A 48 -13.45 -0.90 -2.29
CA SER A 48 -14.59 -0.19 -2.87
C SER A 48 -14.71 1.22 -2.29
N HIS A 49 -14.71 1.32 -0.96
CA HIS A 49 -14.80 2.60 -0.26
C HIS A 49 -13.67 3.57 -0.66
N LEU A 50 -12.42 3.12 -0.68
CA LEU A 50 -11.28 3.95 -1.07
C LEU A 50 -11.27 4.32 -2.56
N SER A 51 -11.85 3.48 -3.42
CA SER A 51 -11.96 3.78 -4.84
C SER A 51 -12.99 4.88 -5.08
N GLU A 52 -14.17 4.76 -4.46
CA GLU A 52 -15.24 5.75 -4.55
C GLU A 52 -14.77 7.12 -4.06
N SER A 53 -14.17 7.23 -2.87
CA SER A 53 -13.66 8.51 -2.34
C SER A 53 -12.53 9.14 -3.17
N ARG A 54 -11.87 8.37 -4.04
CA ARG A 54 -10.81 8.86 -4.95
C ARG A 54 -11.38 9.35 -6.28
N GLU A 55 -12.52 8.82 -6.70
CA GLU A 55 -13.18 9.17 -7.97
C GLU A 55 -14.05 10.44 -7.86
N GLU A 56 -14.35 10.88 -6.63
CA GLU A 56 -15.07 12.13 -6.29
C GLU A 56 -14.22 13.41 -6.43
#